data_AF-A0A2G4T5T3-F1
#
_entry.id   AF-A0A2G4T5T3-F1
#
_cell.length_a   1.000
_cell.length_b   1.000
_cell.length_c   1.000
_cell.angle_alpha   90.00
_cell.angle_beta   90.00
_cell.angle_gamma   90.00
#
_symmetry.space_group_name_H-M   'P 1'
#
loop_
_entity.id
_entity.type
_entity.pdbx_description
1 polymer ?
#
loop_
_entity_poly.entity_id
_entity_poly.type
_entity_poly.pdbx_seq_one_letter_code
_entity_poly.pdbx_strand_id
1 'polypeptide(L)'
;MQLIIFGDGMKNKDHVKFKGLRCGVSDKLYKQLQRRERLGELLLLGINEHNTSKTCNSCLESNLQNLRCGSGEDECKIHQALICKRCNIFCNCDVMGAKNMFTIAESTWNGNGHPNVFQRQSTTSNVVVTSHSGGALA
;
A
#
# COMPACT_ATOMS: atom_id res chain seq x y z
N MET A 1 -6.47 -23.59 -1.50
CA MET A 1 -6.36 -22.38 -2.33
C MET A 1 -5.46 -21.38 -1.61
N GLN A 2 -4.36 -20.92 -2.21
CA GLN A 2 -3.45 -19.95 -1.58
C GLN A 2 -3.86 -18.52 -1.96
N LEU A 3 -3.91 -17.59 -1.01
CA LEU A 3 -4.13 -16.17 -1.28
C LEU A 3 -2.77 -15.46 -1.41
N ILE A 4 -2.56 -14.77 -2.53
CA ILE A 4 -1.40 -13.90 -2.76
C ILE A 4 -1.89 -12.47 -2.87
N ILE A 5 -1.35 -11.61 -2.03
CA ILE A 5 -1.63 -10.17 -2.06
C ILE A 5 -0.47 -9.47 -2.74
N PHE A 6 -0.77 -8.63 -3.73
CA PHE A 6 0.22 -7.95 -4.55
C PHE A 6 -0.07 -6.44 -4.61
N GLY A 7 0.93 -5.62 -4.30
CA GLY A 7 0.84 -4.17 -4.39
C GLY A 7 0.62 -3.71 -5.84
N ASP A 8 -0.40 -2.88 -6.06
CA ASP A 8 -0.79 -2.46 -7.40
C ASP A 8 0.10 -1.34 -7.98
N GLY A 9 0.88 -0.63 -7.15
CA GLY A 9 1.71 0.46 -7.64
C GLY A 9 2.92 0.02 -8.44
N MET A 10 3.17 -1.29 -8.60
CA MET A 10 4.16 -1.83 -9.55
C MET A 10 3.54 -2.33 -10.87
N LYS A 11 2.21 -2.28 -11.03
CA LYS A 11 1.55 -2.63 -12.29
C LYS A 11 1.92 -1.63 -13.39
N ASN A 12 2.17 -2.14 -14.60
CA ASN A 12 2.53 -1.34 -15.78
C ASN A 12 3.80 -0.48 -15.61
N LYS A 13 4.69 -0.83 -14.67
CA LYS A 13 5.94 -0.12 -14.38
C LYS A 13 7.16 -0.92 -14.79
N ASP A 14 7.11 -1.50 -15.98
CA ASP A 14 8.16 -2.41 -16.50
C ASP A 14 9.52 -1.71 -16.68
N HIS A 15 9.49 -0.39 -16.87
CA HIS A 15 10.66 0.46 -16.96
C HIS A 15 11.39 0.65 -15.61
N VAL A 16 10.73 0.37 -14.48
CA VAL A 16 11.33 0.53 -13.15
C VAL A 16 12.28 -0.64 -12.88
N LYS A 17 13.54 -0.31 -12.60
CA LYS A 17 14.60 -1.27 -12.32
C LYS A 17 14.84 -1.40 -10.82
N PHE A 18 14.71 -2.62 -10.30
CA PHE A 18 15.19 -2.93 -8.95
C PHE A 18 16.72 -3.06 -8.97
N LYS A 19 17.37 -2.58 -7.90
CA LYS A 19 18.83 -2.66 -7.77
C LYS A 19 19.29 -4.11 -7.91
N GLY A 20 20.22 -4.36 -8.84
CA GLY A 20 20.76 -5.69 -9.11
C GLY A 20 19.88 -6.62 -9.96
N LEU A 21 18.69 -6.18 -10.40
CA LEU A 21 17.78 -6.98 -11.23
C LEU A 21 17.59 -6.38 -12.64
N ARG A 22 17.08 -7.20 -13.56
CA ARG A 22 16.66 -6.75 -14.90
C ARG A 22 15.38 -5.90 -14.79
N CYS A 23 15.16 -5.01 -15.75
CA CYS A 23 13.89 -4.26 -15.85
C CYS A 23 12.72 -5.23 -16.10
N GLY A 24 11.53 -4.88 -15.62
CA GLY A 24 10.31 -5.66 -15.84
C GLY A 24 10.14 -6.92 -14.98
N VAL A 25 11.00 -7.16 -13.98
CA VAL A 25 10.90 -8.36 -13.13
C VAL A 25 9.58 -8.41 -12.34
N SER A 26 9.08 -7.29 -11.82
CA SER A 26 7.80 -7.23 -11.10
C SER A 26 6.61 -7.62 -11.99
N ASP A 27 6.58 -7.12 -13.22
CA ASP A 27 5.51 -7.44 -14.17
C ASP A 27 5.57 -8.89 -14.64
N LYS A 28 6.78 -9.41 -14.91
CA LYS A 28 6.95 -10.83 -15.19
C LYS A 28 6.41 -11.71 -14.06
N LEU A 29 6.73 -11.36 -12.81
CA LEU A 29 6.21 -12.05 -11.63
C LEU A 29 4.67 -11.97 -11.57
N TYR A 30 4.11 -10.77 -11.72
CA TYR A 30 2.67 -10.55 -11.68
C TYR A 30 1.93 -11.36 -12.77
N LYS A 31 2.44 -11.37 -14.01
CA LYS A 31 1.89 -12.18 -15.11
C LYS A 31 1.92 -13.68 -14.81
N GLN A 32 2.98 -14.19 -14.14
CA GLN A 32 3.01 -15.58 -13.70
C GLN A 32 1.95 -15.86 -12.63
N LEU A 33 1.76 -14.96 -11.66
CA LEU A 33 0.71 -15.09 -10.65
C LEU A 33 -0.68 -15.09 -11.30
N GLN A 34 -0.95 -14.19 -12.24
CA GLN A 34 -2.22 -14.17 -12.99
C GLN A 34 -2.46 -15.46 -13.77
N ARG A 35 -1.41 -16.05 -14.37
CA ARG A 35 -1.54 -17.34 -15.06
C ARG A 35 -1.96 -18.44 -14.09
N ARG A 36 -1.34 -18.50 -12.91
CA ARG A 36 -1.66 -19.50 -11.88
C ARG A 36 -3.05 -19.30 -11.28
N GLU A 37 -3.48 -18.05 -11.13
CA GLU A 37 -4.86 -17.73 -10.74
C GLU A 37 -5.88 -18.28 -11.74
N ARG A 38 -5.66 -18.08 -13.05
CA ARG A 38 -6.54 -18.61 -14.11
C ARG A 38 -6.60 -20.15 -14.14
N LEU A 39 -5.55 -20.81 -13.65
CA LEU A 39 -5.51 -22.26 -13.50
C LEU A 39 -6.18 -22.74 -12.19
N GLY A 40 -6.65 -21.82 -11.35
CA GLY A 40 -7.27 -22.14 -10.06
C GLY A 40 -6.26 -22.55 -8.97
N GLU A 41 -4.97 -22.30 -9.16
CA GLU A 41 -3.92 -22.69 -8.19
C GLU A 41 -3.86 -21.74 -6.99
N LEU A 42 -4.22 -20.47 -7.20
CA LEU A 42 -4.17 -19.40 -6.20
C LEU A 42 -5.25 -18.35 -6.46
N LEU A 43 -5.49 -17.50 -5.47
CA LEU A 43 -6.24 -16.25 -5.60
C LEU A 43 -5.25 -15.09 -5.55
N LEU A 44 -5.33 -14.17 -6.52
CA LEU A 44 -4.46 -13.02 -6.60
C LEU A 44 -5.25 -11.74 -6.31
N LEU A 45 -4.94 -11.10 -5.18
CA LEU A 45 -5.57 -9.84 -4.78
C LEU A 45 -4.62 -8.67 -5.00
N GLY A 46 -5.04 -7.71 -5.82
CA GLY A 46 -4.35 -6.43 -5.97
C GLY A 46 -4.77 -5.43 -4.89
N ILE A 47 -3.80 -4.81 -4.21
CA ILE A 47 -4.07 -3.79 -3.17
C ILE A 47 -3.25 -2.53 -3.45
N ASN A 48 -3.86 -1.37 -3.24
CA ASN A 48 -3.15 -0.11 -3.22
C ASN A 48 -2.30 0.00 -1.96
N GLU A 49 -0.98 0.00 -2.12
CA GLU A 49 -0.05 -0.03 -0.99
C GLU A 49 0.16 1.31 -0.27
N HIS A 50 -0.70 2.32 -0.51
CA HIS A 50 -0.57 3.64 0.09
C HIS A 50 -0.49 3.58 1.63
N ASN A 51 0.52 4.25 2.18
CA ASN A 51 0.86 4.28 3.61
C ASN A 51 1.08 2.92 4.30
N THR A 52 1.04 1.79 3.59
CA THR A 52 1.17 0.46 4.20
C THR A 52 2.49 0.28 4.95
N SER A 53 3.61 0.84 4.47
CA SER A 53 4.90 0.78 5.18
C SER A 53 5.08 1.88 6.25
N LYS A 54 4.15 2.84 6.37
CA LYS A 54 4.24 3.99 7.28
C LYS A 54 3.27 3.92 8.46
N THR A 55 2.24 3.08 8.35
CA THR A 55 1.25 2.87 9.41
C THR A 55 1.64 1.69 10.28
N CYS A 56 1.53 1.82 11.60
CA CYS A 56 1.74 0.68 12.49
C CYS A 56 0.55 -0.30 12.39
N ASN A 57 0.83 -1.58 12.13
CA ASN A 57 -0.22 -2.59 11.99
C ASN A 57 -0.99 -2.90 13.30
N SER A 58 -0.47 -2.49 14.44
CA SER A 58 -1.09 -2.74 15.76
C SER A 58 -2.03 -1.62 16.18
N CYS A 59 -1.61 -0.35 16.06
CA CYS A 59 -2.45 0.80 16.46
C CYS A 59 -3.09 1.55 15.29
N LEU A 60 -2.78 1.19 14.04
CA LEU A 60 -3.27 1.83 12.82
C LEU A 60 -2.99 3.34 12.74
N GLU A 61 -1.95 3.80 13.42
CA GLU A 61 -1.48 5.19 13.37
C GLU A 61 -0.25 5.33 12.47
N SER A 62 -0.17 6.45 11.75
CA SER A 62 0.95 6.82 10.87
C SER A 62 2.16 7.38 11.63
N ASN A 63 2.52 6.75 12.76
CA ASN A 63 3.55 7.23 13.70
C ASN A 63 4.83 6.38 13.68
N LEU A 64 5.10 5.66 12.58
CA LEU A 64 6.33 4.91 12.42
C LEU A 64 7.51 5.84 12.12
N GLN A 65 8.63 5.60 12.80
CA GLN A 65 9.87 6.33 12.58
C GLN A 65 10.97 5.33 12.23
N ASN A 66 11.91 5.73 11.37
CA ASN A 66 13.08 4.91 11.13
C ASN A 66 13.87 4.73 12.43
N LEU A 67 14.32 3.50 12.66
CA LEU A 67 15.24 3.21 13.74
C LEU A 67 16.54 3.98 13.47
N ARG A 68 17.06 4.61 14.51
CA ARG A 68 18.34 5.31 14.47
C ARG A 68 19.33 4.56 15.35
N CYS A 69 20.57 4.47 14.88
CA CYS A 69 21.68 3.83 15.58
C CYS A 69 22.86 4.81 15.66
N GLY A 70 23.66 4.73 16.72
CA GLY A 70 24.73 5.69 17.02
C GLY A 70 24.26 6.88 17.87
N SER A 71 25.15 7.83 18.10
CA SER A 71 24.92 9.01 18.93
C SER A 71 25.70 10.21 18.39
N GLY A 72 25.13 11.42 18.50
CA GLY A 72 25.79 12.63 18.03
C GLY A 72 25.94 12.67 16.51
N GLU A 73 27.16 12.92 16.02
CA GLU A 73 27.45 13.03 14.59
C GLU A 73 27.43 11.67 13.85
N ASP A 74 27.52 10.56 14.58
CA ASP A 74 27.49 9.19 14.03
C ASP A 74 26.05 8.62 13.93
N GLU A 75 25.02 9.42 14.17
CA GLU A 75 23.63 8.95 14.11
C GLU A 75 23.24 8.56 12.67
N CYS A 76 23.00 7.28 12.44
CA CYS A 76 22.58 6.75 11.15
C CYS A 76 21.13 6.22 11.18
N LYS A 77 20.40 6.45 10.09
CA LYS A 77 19.03 5.93 9.90
C LYS A 77 19.08 4.55 9.26
N ILE A 78 18.46 3.57 9.91
CA ILE A 78 18.25 2.24 9.33
C ILE A 78 16.93 2.27 8.56
N HIS A 79 17.02 2.45 7.23
CA HIS A 79 15.84 2.60 6.38
C HIS A 79 14.88 1.41 6.42
N GLN A 80 15.41 0.21 6.64
CA GLN A 80 14.63 -1.03 6.66
C GLN A 80 13.92 -1.27 7.98
N ALA A 81 14.31 -0.59 9.07
CA ALA A 81 13.77 -0.82 10.41
C ALA A 81 12.94 0.38 10.87
N LEU A 82 11.76 0.10 11.39
CA LEU A 82 10.79 1.07 11.89
C LEU A 82 10.46 0.80 13.35
N ILE A 83 10.27 1.87 14.11
CA ILE A 83 9.74 1.84 15.47
C ILE A 83 8.40 2.58 15.54
N CYS A 84 7.39 1.95 16.13
CA CYS A 84 6.18 2.64 16.57
C CYS A 84 6.38 3.13 18.01
N LYS A 85 6.41 4.45 18.23
CA LYS A 85 6.59 5.00 19.59
C LYS A 85 5.42 4.71 20.54
N ARG A 86 4.21 4.54 20.01
CA ARG A 86 3.00 4.24 20.81
C ARG A 86 2.97 2.77 21.26
N CYS A 87 3.26 1.85 20.34
CA CYS A 87 3.22 0.41 20.62
C CYS A 87 4.55 -0.15 21.12
N ASN A 88 5.64 0.63 21.01
CA ASN A 88 7.01 0.19 21.23
C ASN A 88 7.39 -1.07 20.41
N ILE A 89 6.86 -1.18 19.19
CA ILE A 89 7.13 -2.30 18.27
C ILE A 89 8.23 -1.89 17.29
N PHE A 90 9.24 -2.75 17.17
CA PHE A 90 10.29 -2.66 16.17
C PHE A 90 10.01 -3.68 15.07
N CYS A 91 10.03 -3.24 13.82
CA CYS A 91 9.72 -4.13 12.70
C CYS A 91 10.44 -3.69 11.43
N ASN A 92 10.69 -4.65 10.54
CA ASN A 92 11.11 -4.34 9.19
C ASN A 92 9.96 -3.64 8.42
N CYS A 93 10.27 -2.63 7.60
CA CYS A 93 9.29 -1.85 6.85
C CYS A 93 8.48 -2.70 5.86
N ASP A 94 9.10 -3.72 5.25
CA ASP A 94 8.47 -4.61 4.29
C ASP A 94 7.52 -5.58 5.00
N VAL A 95 7.92 -6.08 6.19
CA VAL A 95 7.05 -6.90 7.05
C VAL A 95 5.84 -6.10 7.52
N MET A 96 6.04 -4.83 7.90
CA MET A 96 4.95 -3.93 8.27
C MET A 96 3.99 -3.68 7.10
N GLY A 97 4.55 -3.38 5.91
CA GLY A 97 3.79 -3.21 4.68
C GLY A 97 2.95 -4.45 4.35
N ALA A 98 3.56 -5.64 4.41
CA ALA A 98 2.89 -6.91 4.16
C ALA A 98 1.72 -7.16 5.13
N LYS A 99 1.93 -6.93 6.44
CA LYS A 99 0.87 -7.07 7.45
C LYS A 99 -0.29 -6.12 7.18
N ASN A 100 -0.01 -4.86 6.84
CA ASN A 100 -1.03 -3.88 6.55
C ASN A 100 -1.80 -4.19 5.25
N MET A 101 -1.11 -4.67 4.20
CA MET A 101 -1.79 -5.16 3.00
C MET A 101 -2.72 -6.33 3.32
N PHE A 102 -2.30 -7.25 4.20
CA PHE A 102 -3.18 -8.31 4.68
C PHE A 102 -4.38 -7.77 5.47
N THR A 103 -4.19 -6.80 6.36
CA THR A 103 -5.28 -6.13 7.08
C THR A 103 -6.28 -5.47 6.14
N ILE A 104 -5.82 -4.84 5.05
CA ILE A 104 -6.71 -4.27 4.03
C ILE A 104 -7.52 -5.38 3.34
N ALA A 105 -6.89 -6.49 2.97
CA ALA A 105 -7.55 -7.62 2.34
C ALA A 105 -8.66 -8.18 3.24
N GLU A 106 -8.34 -8.44 4.50
CA GLU A 106 -9.26 -8.97 5.50
C GLU A 106 -10.44 -8.03 5.76
N SER A 107 -10.17 -6.73 5.93
CA SER A 107 -11.22 -5.71 6.08
C SER A 107 -12.18 -5.68 4.90
N THR A 108 -11.64 -5.76 3.69
CA THR A 108 -12.44 -5.78 2.45
C THR A 108 -13.29 -7.04 2.37
N TRP A 109 -12.70 -8.20 2.67
CA TRP A 109 -13.38 -9.50 2.67
C TRP A 109 -14.55 -9.55 3.67
N ASN A 110 -14.36 -8.95 4.84
CA ASN A 110 -15.37 -8.89 5.90
C ASN A 110 -16.46 -7.81 5.66
N GLY A 111 -16.42 -7.10 4.53
CA GLY A 111 -17.42 -6.08 4.19
C GLY A 111 -17.22 -4.72 4.90
N ASN A 112 -16.12 -4.54 5.62
CA ASN A 112 -15.79 -3.27 6.30
C ASN A 112 -15.19 -2.22 5.36
N GLY A 113 -14.88 -2.61 4.11
CA GLY A 113 -14.27 -1.76 3.10
C GLY A 113 -12.78 -1.51 3.35
N HIS A 114 -12.23 -0.53 2.61
CA HIS A 114 -10.81 -0.18 2.66
C HIS A 114 -10.54 0.79 3.82
N PRO A 115 -9.67 0.47 4.80
CA PRO A 115 -9.47 1.34 5.95
C PRO A 115 -8.93 2.73 5.55
N ASN A 116 -9.49 3.78 6.15
CA ASN A 116 -9.22 5.19 5.80
C ASN A 116 -7.73 5.55 5.90
N VAL A 117 -7.00 4.99 6.86
CA VAL A 117 -5.55 5.25 7.05
C VAL A 117 -4.70 4.86 5.83
N PHE A 118 -5.18 3.91 5.03
CA PHE A 118 -4.52 3.46 3.81
C PHE A 118 -5.12 4.10 2.54
N GLN A 119 -6.20 4.86 2.65
CA GLN A 119 -6.77 5.55 1.50
C GLN A 119 -5.91 6.77 1.15
N ARG A 120 -5.74 7.03 -0.15
CA ARG A 120 -5.23 8.34 -0.60
C ARG A 120 -6.33 9.37 -0.33
N GLN A 121 -5.98 10.48 0.30
CA GLN A 121 -6.89 11.62 0.34
C GLN A 121 -7.09 12.12 -1.09
N SER A 122 -8.30 12.03 -1.60
CA SER A 122 -8.70 12.69 -2.83
C SER A 122 -8.59 14.19 -2.60
N THR A 123 -7.73 14.89 -3.34
CA THR A 123 -7.82 16.35 -3.41
C THR A 123 -9.19 16.66 -4.00
N THR A 124 -10.09 17.23 -3.21
CA THR A 124 -11.42 17.64 -3.67
C THR A 124 -11.22 18.71 -4.75
N SER A 125 -11.28 18.32 -6.02
CA SER A 125 -11.43 19.29 -7.11
C SER A 125 -12.83 19.85 -6.96
N ASN A 126 -12.95 21.11 -6.53
CA ASN A 126 -14.21 21.83 -6.48
C ASN A 126 -14.75 22.01 -7.90
N VAL A 127 -15.43 21.00 -8.45
CA VAL A 127 -16.26 21.19 -9.63
C VAL A 127 -17.60 21.71 -9.13
N VAL A 128 -17.70 23.04 -9.09
CA VAL A 128 -18.98 23.73 -8.92
C VAL A 128 -19.85 23.35 -10.11
N VAL A 129 -20.83 22.47 -9.89
CA VAL A 129 -21.89 22.22 -10.86
C VAL A 129 -22.88 23.38 -10.72
N THR A 130 -22.74 24.40 -11.56
CA THR A 130 -23.80 25.38 -11.78
C THR A 130 -24.93 24.72 -12.55
N SER A 131 -25.95 24.27 -11.84
CA SER A 131 -27.23 23.92 -12.44
C SER A 131 -27.93 25.19 -12.90
N HIS A 132 -27.84 25.50 -14.19
CA HIS A 132 -28.70 26.49 -14.82
C HIS A 132 -30.11 25.91 -14.95
N SER A 133 -31.03 26.38 -14.10
CA SER A 133 -32.47 26.19 -14.27
C SER A 133 -32.93 26.97 -15.50
N GLY A 134 -33.21 26.26 -16.59
CA GLY A 134 -33.87 26.81 -17.76
C GLY A 134 -35.31 27.19 -17.42
N GLY A 135 -35.57 28.49 -17.28
CA GLY A 135 -36.91 29.03 -17.24
C GLY A 135 -37.52 28.97 -18.65
N ALA A 136 -38.59 28.20 -18.80
CA ALA A 136 -39.50 28.33 -19.92
C ALA A 136 -40.25 29.67 -19.81
N LEU A 137 -40.21 30.47 -20.87
CA LEU A 137 -41.11 31.60 -21.06
C LEU A 137 -41.82 31.43 -22.41
N ALA A 138 -43.14 31.28 -22.26
CA ALA A 138 -44.29 31.56 -23.15
C ALA A 138 -44.06 31.57 -24.67
#